data_AF-A0AB33V8G0-F1
#
_entry.id   AF-A0AB33V8G0-F1
#
_cell.length_a   1.000
_cell.length_b   1.000
_cell.length_c   1.000
_cell.angle_alpha   90.00
_cell.angle_beta   90.00
_cell.angle_gamma   90.00
#
_symmetry.space_group_name_H-M   'P 1'
#
loop_
_entity.id
_entity.type
_entity.pdbx_description
1 polymer ?
#
loop_
_entity_poly.entity_id
_entity_poly.type
_entity_poly.pdbx_seq_one_letter_code
_entity_poly.pdbx_strand_id
1 'polypeptide(L)'
;MDTCTPTQLKLALGKLRNHGARAERARPVASPCINVCRMDAARGLCVGCMRTLDEIAAWSALPDAERIAIWRQLPGRARAWLEDTARA
;
A
#
# COMPACT_ATOMS: atom_id res chain seq x y z
N MET A 1 2.61 11.29 -20.68
CA MET A 1 1.89 10.07 -20.24
C MET A 1 2.69 9.45 -19.11
N ASP A 2 2.50 10.02 -17.92
CA ASP A 2 2.67 9.47 -16.58
C ASP A 2 3.59 8.26 -16.32
N THR A 3 4.87 8.34 -16.69
CA THR A 3 5.88 7.41 -16.16
C THR A 3 6.13 7.72 -14.68
N CYS A 4 5.37 7.10 -13.78
CA CYS A 4 5.79 6.94 -12.39
C CYS A 4 7.08 6.13 -12.44
N THR A 5 8.22 6.80 -12.25
CA THR A 5 9.52 6.14 -12.39
C THR A 5 9.66 5.07 -11.30
N PRO A 6 10.27 3.91 -11.61
CA PRO A 6 10.51 2.83 -10.65
C PRO A 6 11.19 3.30 -9.34
N THR A 7 11.96 4.40 -9.42
CA THR A 7 12.61 5.08 -8.30
C THR A 7 11.61 5.72 -7.33
N GLN A 8 10.59 6.41 -7.84
CA GLN A 8 9.55 7.04 -7.02
C GLN A 8 8.72 5.97 -6.29
N LEU A 9 8.57 4.80 -6.91
CA LEU A 9 7.90 3.67 -6.29
C LEU A 9 8.75 2.91 -5.27
N LYS A 10 10.04 2.69 -5.53
CA LYS A 10 10.97 2.16 -4.53
C LYS A 10 10.97 2.99 -3.25
N LEU A 11 10.85 4.32 -3.38
CA LEU A 11 10.74 5.22 -2.23
C LEU A 11 9.41 5.06 -1.46
N ALA A 12 8.29 4.94 -2.19
CA ALA A 12 6.97 4.68 -1.61
C ALA A 12 6.94 3.33 -0.84
N LEU A 13 7.54 2.29 -1.41
CA LEU A 13 7.64 0.96 -0.80
C LEU A 13 8.59 0.94 0.40
N GLY A 14 9.66 1.73 0.38
CA GLY A 14 10.55 1.92 1.52
C GLY A 14 9.84 2.53 2.73
N LYS A 15 8.89 3.46 2.50
CA LYS A 15 8.06 4.04 3.57
C LYS A 15 7.07 3.03 4.14
N LEU A 16 6.39 2.24 3.30
CA LEU A 16 5.47 1.20 3.76
C LEU A 16 6.14 0.19 4.71
N ARG A 17 7.39 -0.19 4.43
CA ARG A 17 8.18 -1.09 5.31
C ARG A 17 8.45 -0.50 6.70
N ASN A 18 8.74 0.80 6.78
CA ASN A 18 9.05 1.46 8.06
C ASN A 18 7.80 1.81 8.88
N HIS A 19 6.63 1.92 8.24
CA HIS A 19 5.40 2.35 8.91
C HIS A 19 4.55 1.21 9.49
N GLY A 20 4.72 -0.04 9.04
CA GLY A 20 3.90 -1.17 9.49
C GLY A 20 3.94 -1.42 11.00
N ALA A 21 5.14 -1.58 11.58
CA ALA A 21 5.28 -1.87 13.02
C ALA A 21 4.76 -0.74 13.93
N ARG A 22 4.79 0.51 13.47
CA ARG A 22 4.22 1.65 14.21
C ARG A 22 2.71 1.70 14.07
N ALA A 23 2.18 1.38 12.89
CA ALA A 23 0.75 1.39 12.63
C ALA A 23 0.02 0.31 13.45
N GLU A 24 0.60 -0.88 13.62
CA GLU A 24 0.01 -1.96 14.44
C GLU A 24 -0.18 -1.57 15.92
N ARG A 25 0.57 -0.60 16.43
CA ARG A 25 0.48 -0.12 17.82
C ARG A 25 -0.35 1.14 17.98
N ALA A 26 -0.75 1.79 16.90
CA ALA A 26 -1.56 3.01 16.94
C ALA A 26 -3.04 2.67 17.15
N ARG A 27 -3.75 3.48 17.95
CA ARG A 27 -5.22 3.47 18.05
C ARG A 27 -5.75 4.89 17.83
N PRO A 28 -6.56 5.14 16.77
CA PRO A 28 -6.89 4.19 15.71
C PRO A 28 -5.67 3.79 14.87
N VAL A 29 -5.69 2.59 14.28
CA VAL A 29 -4.61 2.12 13.39
C VAL A 29 -4.43 3.09 12.22
N ALA A 30 -3.21 3.59 12.05
CA ALA A 30 -2.90 4.64 11.08
C ALA A 30 -3.05 4.13 9.63
N SER A 31 -3.46 5.03 8.72
CA SER A 31 -3.59 4.70 7.29
C SER A 31 -2.21 4.49 6.64
N PRO A 32 -2.05 3.50 5.74
CA PRO A 32 -0.84 3.32 4.93
C PRO A 32 -0.75 4.31 3.76
N CYS A 33 -1.71 5.22 3.62
CA CYS A 33 -1.74 6.20 2.54
C CYS A 33 -0.55 7.17 2.63
N ILE A 34 0.14 7.38 1.51
CA ILE A 34 1.23 8.36 1.37
C ILE A 34 0.83 9.56 0.50
N ASN A 35 -0.47 9.79 0.32
CA ASN A 35 -1.04 10.82 -0.58
C ASN A 35 -0.60 10.69 -2.05
N VAL A 36 -0.32 9.46 -2.48
CA VAL A 36 -0.11 9.09 -3.89
C VAL A 36 -1.29 8.21 -4.29
N CYS A 37 -2.27 8.79 -4.97
CA CYS A 37 -3.42 8.07 -5.48
C CYS A 37 -3.20 7.78 -6.96
N ARG A 38 -2.63 6.62 -7.25
CA ARG A 38 -2.46 6.11 -8.62
C ARG A 38 -2.75 4.62 -8.61
N MET A 39 -3.72 4.22 -9.42
CA MET A 39 -4.15 2.82 -9.51
C MET A 39 -3.38 2.11 -10.61
N ASP A 40 -2.92 0.91 -10.29
CA ASP A 40 -2.51 -0.09 -11.28
C ASP A 40 -3.74 -0.91 -11.67
N ALA A 41 -4.29 -0.61 -12.84
CA ALA A 41 -5.51 -1.28 -13.33
C ALA A 41 -5.29 -2.78 -13.60
N ALA A 42 -4.06 -3.20 -13.94
CA ALA A 42 -3.76 -4.61 -14.20
C ALA A 42 -3.80 -5.44 -12.91
N ARG A 43 -3.41 -4.84 -11.77
CA ARG A 43 -3.29 -5.54 -10.48
C ARG A 43 -4.40 -5.16 -9.49
N GLY A 44 -5.18 -4.12 -9.77
CA GLY A 44 -6.22 -3.60 -8.87
C GLY A 44 -5.67 -2.96 -7.59
N LEU A 45 -4.40 -2.53 -7.60
CA LEU A 45 -3.71 -2.01 -6.43
C LEU A 45 -3.33 -0.54 -6.59
N CYS A 46 -3.46 0.24 -5.52
CA CYS A 46 -2.91 1.58 -5.47
C CYS A 46 -1.39 1.52 -5.34
N VAL A 47 -0.64 2.07 -6.30
CA VAL A 47 0.83 2.00 -6.33
C VAL A 47 1.50 2.72 -5.15
N GLY A 48 0.77 3.63 -4.48
CA GLY A 48 1.28 4.36 -3.32
C GLY A 48 1.16 3.59 -2.00
N CYS A 49 0.03 2.93 -1.77
CA CYS A 49 -0.27 2.28 -0.48
C CYS A 49 -0.51 0.77 -0.55
N MET A 50 -0.46 0.18 -1.75
CA MET A 50 -0.69 -1.25 -2.02
C MET A 50 -2.06 -1.80 -1.57
N ARG A 51 -3.02 -0.91 -1.31
CA ARG A 51 -4.41 -1.27 -1.02
C ARG A 51 -5.24 -1.40 -2.29
N THR A 52 -6.30 -2.20 -2.23
CA THR A 52 -7.35 -2.23 -3.25
C THR A 52 -8.28 -1.02 -3.12
N LEU A 53 -9.12 -0.77 -4.14
CA LEU A 53 -10.13 0.29 -4.06
C LEU A 53 -11.14 0.04 -2.94
N ASP A 54 -11.56 -1.21 -2.73
CA ASP A 54 -12.50 -1.58 -1.67
C ASP A 54 -11.91 -1.29 -0.28
N GLU A 55 -10.65 -1.63 -0.06
CA GLU A 55 -9.94 -1.33 1.18
C GLU A 55 -9.73 0.17 1.41
N ILE A 56 -9.57 0.94 0.33
CA ILE A 56 -9.48 2.41 0.40
C ILE A 56 -10.84 2.99 0.80
N ALA A 57 -11.93 2.53 0.17
CA ALA A 57 -13.28 3.01 0.43
C ALA A 57 -13.79 2.64 1.83
N ALA A 58 -13.49 1.43 2.30
CA ALA A 58 -13.97 0.93 3.59
C ALA A 58 -13.15 1.42 4.79
N TRP A 59 -11.94 1.98 4.59
CA TRP A 59 -10.94 2.17 5.65
C TRP A 59 -11.45 2.84 6.94
N SER A 60 -12.23 3.92 6.81
CA SER A 60 -12.75 4.67 7.96
C SER A 60 -13.71 3.85 8.81
N ALA A 61 -14.41 2.88 8.21
CA ALA A 61 -15.36 2.00 8.87
C ALA A 61 -14.73 0.69 9.40
N LEU A 62 -13.52 0.33 8.94
CA LEU A 62 -12.87 -0.91 9.37
C LEU A 62 -12.45 -0.88 10.85
N PRO A 63 -12.63 -1.98 11.59
CA PRO A 63 -12.08 -2.13 12.94
C PRO A 63 -10.55 -2.24 12.89
N ASP A 64 -9.88 -1.89 14.00
CA ASP A 64 -8.41 -1.93 14.10
C ASP A 64 -7.83 -3.32 13.74
N ALA A 65 -8.54 -4.40 14.06
CA ALA A 65 -8.11 -5.76 13.73
C ALA A 65 -8.01 -5.98 12.20
N GLU A 66 -8.98 -5.50 11.43
CA GLU A 66 -8.96 -5.57 9.96
C GLU A 66 -7.92 -4.63 9.37
N ARG A 67 -7.76 -3.43 9.94
CA ARG A 67 -6.70 -2.50 9.53
C ARG A 67 -5.31 -3.11 9.71
N ILE A 68 -5.07 -3.81 10.82
CA ILE A 68 -3.82 -4.55 11.07
C ILE A 68 -3.64 -5.69 10.06
N ALA A 69 -4.72 -6.43 9.77
CA ALA A 69 -4.68 -7.50 8.77
C ALA A 69 -4.27 -6.97 7.38
N ILE A 70 -4.83 -5.83 6.95
CA ILE A 70 -4.44 -5.15 5.72
C ILE A 70 -2.97 -4.77 5.75
N TRP A 71 -2.51 -4.11 6.82
CA TRP A 71 -1.10 -3.71 7.00
C TRP A 71 -0.12 -4.87 6.83
N ARG A 72 -0.45 -6.06 7.35
CA ARG A 72 0.40 -7.26 7.24
C ARG A 72 0.52 -7.78 5.81
N GLN A 73 -0.48 -7.52 4.97
CA GLN A 73 -0.48 -7.96 3.57
C GLN A 73 0.30 -7.00 2.64
N LEU A 74 0.36 -5.70 2.96
CA LEU A 74 0.97 -4.68 2.08
C LEU A 74 2.42 -4.98 1.67
N PRO A 75 3.32 -5.45 2.57
CA PRO A 75 4.69 -5.78 2.18
C PRO A 75 4.76 -6.93 1.16
N GLY A 76 3.88 -7.92 1.27
CA GLY A 76 3.80 -9.03 0.32
C GLY A 76 3.32 -8.55 -1.05
N ARG A 77 2.27 -7.72 -1.07
CA ARG A 77 1.74 -7.09 -2.30
C ARG A 77 2.80 -6.21 -2.97
N ALA A 78 3.53 -5.42 -2.19
CA ALA A 78 4.64 -4.59 -2.67
C ALA A 78 5.75 -5.41 -3.34
N ARG A 79 6.15 -6.52 -2.72
CA ARG A 79 7.18 -7.41 -3.28
C ARG A 79 6.71 -8.04 -4.58
N ALA A 80 5.50 -8.60 -4.61
CA ALA A 80 4.93 -9.19 -5.81
C ALA A 80 4.80 -8.16 -6.95
N TRP A 81 4.38 -6.93 -6.64
CA TRP A 81 4.30 -5.84 -7.60
C TRP A 81 5.67 -5.50 -8.21
N LEU A 82 6.73 -5.44 -7.39
CA LEU A 82 8.10 -5.17 -7.85
C LEU A 82 8.65 -6.29 -8.75
N GLU A 83 8.45 -7.54 -8.34
CA GLU A 83 8.89 -8.72 -9.10
C GLU A 83 8.25 -8.74 -10.49
N ASP A 84 6.97 -8.39 -10.56
CA ASP A 84 6.22 -8.38 -11.81
C ASP A 84 6.63 -7.21 -12.72
N THR A 85 6.89 -6.04 -12.14
CA THR A 85 7.39 -4.87 -12.89
C THR A 85 8.81 -5.07 -13.39
N ALA A 86 9.62 -5.92 -12.75
CA ALA A 86 10.96 -6.25 -13.21
C ALA A 86 10.99 -7.25 -14.38
N ARG A 87 9.88 -7.98 -14.61
CA ARG A 87 9.74 -8.94 -15.71
C ARG A 87 9.15 -8.33 -16.99
N ALA A 88 8.47 -7.19 -16.87
CA ALA A 88 7.87 -6.44 -17.96
C ALA A 88 8.87 -5.43 -18.56
#